data_AF-A0A6A2YGB0-F1
#
_entry.id   AF-A0A6A2YGB0-F1
#
_cell.length_a   1.000
_cell.length_b   1.000
_cell.length_c   1.000
_cell.angle_alpha   90.00
_cell.angle_beta   90.00
_cell.angle_gamma   90.00
#
_symmetry.space_group_name_H-M   'P 1'
#
loop_
_entity.id
_entity.type
_entity.pdbx_description
1 polymer ?
#
loop_
_entity_poly.entity_id
_entity_poly.type
_entity_poly.pdbx_seq_one_letter_code
_entity_poly.pdbx_strand_id
1 'polypeptide(L)'
;MQLQFFVRSPTHQTLTVTLESTQTLTLRHLKSSLLPNPQSISSFYFALNGKPFSDSTLLPTPEITHLSTLSLLPCISGGGGDGGATGAESRDCYLKMYSEKKPDKIDPNEKRLGQWLNCALSYEPLREPCVIDKLGNIFNKEALVEALLGKKSPKEFRHIKGLKDMINIKLSMIPGKQSDAADGAMFQCPITGLEFNGKYKFFALKNCGHIVSAKALKEVKSSACLVCHKEFVESDKMVINGSEEEVAALREKMEEEKVKTTMEKKKKRGIDVVDGKKDFGKLEGNEKLENGKKSSNGGVKKFRALDLAPANATKEVYASIFTSSKKSDFKETYMCRSLPLGRN
;
A
#
# COMPACT_ATOMS: atom_id res chain seq x y z
N MET A 1 34.86 -14.83 67.84
CA MET A 1 33.95 -15.70 67.07
C MET A 1 34.52 -15.85 65.67
N GLN A 2 34.60 -17.06 65.12
CA GLN A 2 35.08 -17.26 63.75
C GLN A 2 33.92 -17.02 62.77
N LEU A 3 34.16 -16.27 61.70
CA LEU A 3 33.19 -16.09 60.63
C LEU A 3 33.47 -17.11 59.54
N GLN A 4 32.58 -18.07 59.35
CA GLN A 4 32.65 -19.06 58.29
C GLN A 4 31.62 -18.72 57.20
N PHE A 5 32.05 -18.66 55.94
CA PHE A 5 31.17 -18.43 54.79
C PHE A 5 31.65 -19.24 53.58
N PHE A 6 30.77 -19.43 52.61
CA PHE A 6 31.02 -20.22 51.41
C PHE A 6 31.28 -19.31 50.21
N VAL A 7 32.20 -19.72 49.35
CA VAL A 7 32.49 -19.06 48.08
C VAL A 7 32.26 -20.05 46.95
N ARG A 8 31.31 -19.75 46.08
CA ARG A 8 30.97 -20.54 44.90
C ARG A 8 31.76 -20.03 43.69
N SER A 9 32.54 -20.89 43.07
CA SER A 9 33.30 -20.59 41.86
C SER A 9 32.37 -20.54 40.62
N PRO A 10 32.83 -19.92 39.52
CA PRO A 10 32.15 -19.97 38.23
C PRO A 10 31.95 -21.40 37.70
N THR A 11 32.81 -22.35 38.10
CA THR A 11 32.73 -23.78 37.75
C THR A 11 31.86 -24.59 38.72
N HIS A 12 31.05 -23.92 39.54
CA HIS A 12 30.15 -24.49 40.56
C HIS A 12 30.82 -25.27 41.70
N GLN A 13 32.13 -25.12 41.91
CA GLN A 13 32.80 -25.64 43.11
C GLN A 13 32.58 -24.69 44.28
N THR A 14 32.28 -25.23 45.47
CA THR A 14 32.08 -24.43 46.68
C THR A 14 33.28 -24.59 47.61
N LEU A 15 33.90 -23.47 47.97
CA LEU A 15 35.02 -23.40 48.90
C LEU A 15 34.53 -22.81 50.22
N THR A 16 35.03 -23.35 51.33
CA THR A 16 34.72 -22.84 52.67
C THR A 16 35.83 -21.91 53.11
N VAL A 17 35.49 -20.67 53.46
CA VAL A 17 36.43 -19.67 53.97
C VAL A 17 36.12 -19.41 55.44
N THR A 18 37.14 -19.52 56.29
CA THR A 18 37.05 -19.25 57.71
C THR A 18 37.92 -18.04 58.04
N LEU A 19 37.32 -16.98 58.56
CA LEU A 19 38.00 -15.77 59.01
C LEU A 19 38.03 -15.74 60.53
N GLU A 20 39.23 -15.52 61.07
CA GLU A 20 39.42 -15.24 62.49
C GLU A 20 39.03 -13.79 62.82
N SER A 21 38.48 -13.57 64.02
CA SER A 21 37.89 -12.30 64.45
C SER A 21 38.85 -11.09 64.44
N THR A 22 40.15 -11.32 64.29
CA THR A 22 41.21 -10.31 64.31
C THR A 22 41.72 -9.94 62.92
N GLN A 23 41.32 -10.66 61.88
CA GLN A 23 41.81 -10.47 60.51
C GLN A 23 40.84 -9.61 59.70
N THR A 24 41.35 -8.51 59.14
CA THR A 24 40.64 -7.71 58.13
C THR A 24 41.16 -8.08 56.76
N LEU A 25 40.29 -8.58 55.89
CA LEU A 25 40.67 -9.04 54.55
C LEU A 25 39.76 -8.39 53.51
N THR A 26 40.34 -7.80 52.45
CA THR A 26 39.53 -7.24 51.36
C THR A 26 39.05 -8.34 50.43
N LEU A 27 37.88 -8.15 49.82
CA LEU A 27 37.39 -9.05 48.77
C LEU A 27 38.40 -9.17 47.62
N ARG A 28 39.18 -8.13 47.32
CA ARG A 28 40.29 -8.20 46.35
C ARG A 28 41.35 -9.25 46.72
N HIS A 29 41.76 -9.30 47.99
CA HIS A 29 42.72 -10.30 48.46
C HIS A 29 42.14 -11.72 48.36
N LEU A 30 40.85 -11.87 48.65
CA LEU A 30 40.14 -13.13 48.49
C LEU A 30 40.08 -13.56 47.02
N LYS A 31 39.83 -12.64 46.08
CA LYS A 31 39.91 -12.92 44.63
C LYS A 31 41.29 -13.38 44.20
N SER A 32 42.36 -12.70 44.64
CA SER A 32 43.74 -13.07 44.27
C SER A 32 44.15 -14.44 44.80
N SER A 33 43.58 -14.90 45.91
CA SER A 33 43.83 -16.25 46.43
C SER A 33 43.06 -17.34 45.68
N LEU A 34 41.90 -17.01 45.10
CA LEU A 34 41.03 -17.96 44.41
C LEU A 34 41.29 -18.06 42.91
N LEU A 35 41.81 -16.99 42.29
CA LEU A 35 42.09 -16.93 40.87
C LEU A 35 43.61 -17.10 40.63
N PRO A 36 44.04 -18.11 39.85
CA PRO A 36 45.47 -18.39 39.64
C PRO A 36 46.18 -17.35 38.78
N ASN A 37 45.44 -16.52 38.03
CA ASN A 37 46.00 -15.51 37.13
C ASN A 37 45.58 -14.09 37.54
N PRO A 38 46.53 -13.19 37.90
CA PRO A 38 46.23 -11.82 38.34
C PRO A 38 45.54 -10.96 37.28
N GLN A 39 45.70 -11.28 36.00
CA GLN A 39 45.05 -10.56 34.89
C GLN A 39 43.53 -10.78 34.84
N SER A 40 43.01 -11.82 35.51
CA SER A 40 41.59 -12.15 35.52
C SER A 40 40.80 -11.47 36.65
N ILE A 41 41.47 -10.82 37.61
CA ILE A 41 40.81 -10.30 38.84
C ILE A 41 39.72 -9.26 38.53
N SER A 42 39.96 -8.38 37.54
CA SER A 42 39.00 -7.37 37.09
C SER A 42 37.84 -7.94 36.28
N SER A 43 38.01 -9.15 35.75
CA SER A 43 36.99 -9.86 34.96
C SER A 43 35.99 -10.64 35.82
N PHE A 44 36.12 -10.62 37.15
CA PHE A 44 35.17 -11.26 38.05
C PHE A 44 34.73 -10.32 39.17
N TYR A 45 33.52 -10.54 39.71
CA TYR A 45 33.00 -9.83 40.87
C TYR A 45 32.33 -10.81 41.84
N PHE A 46 32.25 -10.44 43.11
CA PHE A 46 31.50 -11.20 44.10
C PHE A 46 30.07 -10.70 44.18
N ALA A 47 29.11 -11.61 44.28
CA ALA A 47 27.72 -11.30 44.52
C ALA A 47 27.15 -12.16 45.66
N LEU A 48 26.35 -11.55 46.53
CA LEU A 48 25.50 -12.24 47.50
C LEU A 48 24.06 -12.01 47.08
N ASN A 49 23.28 -13.09 46.86
CA ASN A 49 21.87 -13.00 46.47
C ASN A 49 21.61 -12.06 45.26
N GLY A 50 22.53 -12.01 44.30
CA GLY A 50 22.43 -11.15 43.11
C GLY A 50 22.89 -9.69 43.30
N LYS A 51 23.25 -9.27 44.52
CA LYS A 51 23.83 -7.94 44.78
C LYS A 51 25.37 -8.00 44.62
N PRO A 52 25.96 -7.22 43.70
CA PRO A 52 27.41 -7.17 43.52
C PRO A 52 28.10 -6.40 44.67
N PHE A 53 29.29 -6.86 45.07
CA PHE A 53 30.17 -6.19 46.03
C PHE A 53 31.37 -5.57 45.34
N SER A 54 31.84 -4.44 45.90
CA SER A 54 33.08 -3.81 45.45
C SER A 54 34.31 -4.54 46.00
N ASP A 55 35.41 -4.52 45.24
CA ASP A 55 36.68 -5.15 45.61
C ASP A 55 37.33 -4.54 46.87
N SER A 56 36.97 -3.30 47.17
CA SER A 56 37.37 -2.55 48.36
C SER A 56 36.63 -2.95 49.65
N THR A 57 35.59 -3.80 49.55
CA THR A 57 34.82 -4.24 50.72
C THR A 57 35.70 -5.04 51.68
N LEU A 58 35.73 -4.64 52.96
CA LEU A 58 36.48 -5.29 54.03
C LEU A 58 35.64 -6.36 54.73
N LEU A 59 36.17 -7.57 54.86
CA LEU A 59 35.60 -8.63 55.69
C LEU A 59 36.19 -8.56 57.10
N PRO A 60 35.38 -8.78 58.16
CA PRO A 60 33.95 -9.11 58.15
C PRO A 60 33.03 -7.89 57.90
N THR A 61 32.00 -8.05 57.06
CA THR A 61 30.91 -7.06 56.89
C THR A 61 29.62 -7.55 57.55
N PRO A 62 28.75 -6.63 58.02
CA PRO A 62 27.43 -7.02 58.53
C PRO A 62 26.52 -7.67 57.47
N GLU A 63 26.79 -7.42 56.18
CA GLU A 63 26.04 -8.02 55.07
C GLU A 63 26.40 -9.51 54.82
N ILE A 64 27.57 -9.97 55.28
CA ILE A 64 28.05 -11.35 55.09
C ILE A 64 27.99 -12.07 56.44
N THR A 65 26.91 -12.82 56.64
CA THR A 65 26.66 -13.57 57.87
C THR A 65 27.32 -14.95 57.85
N HIS A 66 27.35 -15.61 59.01
CA HIS A 66 27.82 -16.99 59.13
C HIS A 66 27.01 -17.92 58.21
N LEU A 67 27.69 -18.78 57.44
CA LEU A 67 27.15 -19.69 56.42
C LEU A 67 26.55 -19.01 55.17
N SER A 68 26.78 -17.71 54.97
CA SER A 68 26.39 -17.05 53.71
C SER A 68 27.20 -17.60 52.53
N THR A 69 26.62 -17.57 51.31
CA THR A 69 27.28 -18.07 50.09
C THR A 69 27.52 -16.93 49.10
N LEU A 70 28.78 -16.52 48.96
CA LEU A 70 29.23 -15.57 47.95
C LEU A 70 29.44 -16.28 46.61
N SER A 71 28.90 -15.73 45.54
CA SER A 71 29.13 -16.23 44.18
C SER A 71 30.18 -15.39 43.48
N LEU A 72 31.24 -16.03 42.97
CA LEU A 72 32.21 -15.40 42.09
C LEU A 72 31.70 -15.49 40.65
N LEU A 73 31.35 -14.37 40.05
CA LEU A 73 30.72 -14.30 38.72
C LEU A 73 31.61 -13.52 37.75
N PRO A 74 31.68 -13.92 36.47
CA PRO A 74 32.40 -13.16 35.45
C PRO A 74 31.67 -11.85 35.13
N CYS A 75 32.42 -10.76 35.01
CA CYS A 75 32.01 -9.52 34.37
C CYS A 75 31.88 -9.78 32.87
N ILE A 76 30.68 -10.10 32.41
CA ILE A 76 30.40 -10.16 30.99
C ILE A 76 30.23 -8.71 30.53
N SER A 77 31.16 -8.23 29.69
CA SER A 77 30.98 -6.97 28.97
C SER A 77 29.78 -7.14 28.03
N GLY A 78 28.59 -6.81 28.52
CA GLY A 78 27.36 -6.93 27.76
C GLY A 78 27.46 -6.10 26.49
N GLY A 79 27.44 -6.76 25.34
CA GLY A 79 27.14 -6.12 24.06
C GLY A 79 25.71 -5.59 24.14
N GLY A 80 25.56 -4.27 24.16
CA GLY A 80 24.26 -3.64 24.02
C GLY A 80 23.62 -4.17 22.75
N GLY A 81 22.52 -4.90 22.89
CA GLY A 81 21.72 -5.32 21.75
C GLY A 81 21.29 -4.09 20.97
N ASP A 82 21.57 -4.13 19.67
CA ASP A 82 21.30 -3.13 18.64
C ASP A 82 20.06 -2.24 18.90
N GLY A 83 20.26 -1.19 19.68
CA GLY A 83 19.42 0.01 19.61
C GLY A 83 19.82 0.73 18.32
N GLY A 84 19.37 0.20 17.18
CA GLY A 84 19.72 0.69 15.85
C GLY A 84 19.54 2.21 15.79
N ALA A 85 20.65 2.94 15.84
CA ALA A 85 20.65 4.36 15.54
C ALA A 85 20.20 4.46 14.08
N THR A 86 18.98 4.94 13.85
CA THR A 86 18.57 5.35 12.50
C THR A 86 19.57 6.43 12.10
N GLY A 87 20.45 6.12 11.15
CA GLY A 87 21.51 7.01 10.64
C GLY A 87 20.97 8.23 9.89
N ALA A 88 19.91 8.86 10.40
CA ALA A 88 19.41 10.12 9.92
C ALA A 88 20.35 11.22 10.39
N GLU A 89 21.09 11.80 9.46
CA GLU A 89 22.07 12.87 9.68
C GLU A 89 21.42 14.16 10.24
N SER A 90 20.09 14.28 10.19
CA SER A 90 19.33 15.41 10.74
C SER A 90 17.92 15.02 11.17
N ARG A 91 17.35 15.80 12.10
CA ARG A 91 15.96 15.68 12.59
C ARG A 91 14.94 15.75 11.45
N ASP A 92 15.18 16.60 10.45
CA ASP A 92 14.29 16.77 9.30
C ASP A 92 14.34 15.56 8.36
N CYS A 93 15.51 14.93 8.20
CA CYS A 93 15.65 13.67 7.48
C CYS A 93 14.86 12.55 8.17
N TYR A 94 14.95 12.46 9.50
CA TYR A 94 14.16 11.52 10.29
C TYR A 94 12.66 11.74 10.07
N LEU A 95 12.17 12.98 10.22
CA LEU A 95 10.74 13.28 10.04
C LEU A 95 10.24 13.01 8.62
N LYS A 96 11.05 13.27 7.59
CA LYS A 96 10.72 12.91 6.19
C LYS A 96 10.70 11.41 5.95
N MET A 97 11.58 10.63 6.59
CA MET A 97 11.56 9.16 6.47
C MET A 97 10.30 8.53 7.05
N TYR A 98 9.67 9.17 8.04
CA TYR A 98 8.44 8.70 8.69
C TYR A 98 7.17 9.43 8.25
N SER A 99 7.27 10.49 7.44
CA SER A 99 6.10 11.21 6.92
C SER A 99 5.34 10.39 5.89
N GLU A 100 6.02 9.50 5.18
CA GLU A 100 5.42 8.58 4.22
C GLU A 100 5.51 7.17 4.79
N LYS A 101 4.35 6.51 4.95
CA LYS A 101 4.33 5.08 5.32
C LYS A 101 4.98 4.32 4.18
N LYS A 102 6.16 3.74 4.44
CA LYS A 102 6.83 2.87 3.46
C LYS A 102 5.81 1.81 3.04
N PRO A 103 5.62 1.59 1.74
CA PRO A 103 4.72 0.54 1.29
C PRO A 103 5.21 -0.79 1.87
N ASP A 104 4.27 -1.58 2.38
CA ASP A 104 4.57 -2.90 2.90
C ASP A 104 5.24 -3.70 1.77
N LYS A 105 6.33 -4.40 2.10
CA LYS A 105 7.04 -5.25 1.14
C LYS A 105 6.18 -6.47 0.85
N ILE A 106 5.28 -6.33 -0.11
CA ILE A 106 4.43 -7.42 -0.59
C ILE A 106 5.28 -8.29 -1.51
N ASP A 107 5.23 -9.60 -1.32
CA ASP A 107 5.93 -10.53 -2.17
C ASP A 107 5.45 -10.42 -3.62
N PRO A 108 6.35 -10.34 -4.61
CA PRO A 108 5.96 -10.18 -6.01
C PRO A 108 5.15 -11.37 -6.52
N ASN A 109 5.36 -12.55 -5.94
CA ASN A 109 4.58 -13.75 -6.26
C ASN A 109 3.13 -13.65 -5.77
N GLU A 110 2.91 -13.13 -4.56
CA GLU A 110 1.58 -12.93 -3.99
C GLU A 110 0.81 -11.85 -4.75
N LYS A 111 1.47 -10.72 -5.08
CA LYS A 111 0.90 -9.68 -5.94
C LYS A 111 0.42 -10.25 -7.28
N ARG A 112 1.24 -11.10 -7.90
CA ARG A 112 0.91 -11.77 -9.15
C ARG A 112 -0.27 -12.73 -8.98
N LEU A 113 -0.31 -13.55 -7.92
CA LEU A 113 -1.45 -14.43 -7.67
C LEU A 113 -2.74 -13.64 -7.42
N GLY A 114 -2.68 -12.59 -6.61
CA GLY A 114 -3.83 -11.73 -6.32
C GLY A 114 -4.43 -11.10 -7.58
N GLN A 115 -3.59 -10.66 -8.53
CA GLN A 115 -4.07 -10.10 -9.80
C GLN A 115 -4.81 -11.12 -10.69
N TRP A 116 -4.45 -12.40 -10.60
CA TRP A 116 -4.97 -13.45 -11.49
C TRP A 116 -6.11 -14.25 -10.86
N LEU A 117 -6.15 -14.34 -9.54
CA LEU A 117 -7.15 -15.13 -8.81
C LEU A 117 -8.29 -14.28 -8.24
N ASN A 118 -8.10 -12.96 -8.11
CA ASN A 118 -9.08 -12.08 -7.51
C ASN A 118 -9.64 -11.05 -8.50
N CYS A 119 -10.84 -10.59 -8.20
CA CYS A 119 -11.52 -9.50 -8.89
C CYS A 119 -10.71 -8.20 -8.72
N ALA A 120 -10.44 -7.50 -9.83
CA ALA A 120 -9.68 -6.25 -9.78
C ALA A 120 -10.41 -5.09 -9.06
N LEU A 121 -11.72 -5.23 -8.82
CA LEU A 121 -12.53 -4.22 -8.14
C LEU A 121 -12.84 -4.55 -6.67
N SER A 122 -13.32 -5.76 -6.40
CA SER A 122 -13.69 -6.18 -5.03
C SER A 122 -12.57 -6.88 -4.27
N TYR A 123 -11.49 -7.27 -4.94
CA TYR A 123 -10.40 -8.09 -4.38
C TYR A 123 -10.83 -9.47 -3.84
N GLU A 124 -12.07 -9.87 -4.10
CA GLU A 124 -12.58 -11.20 -3.77
C GLU A 124 -12.12 -12.23 -4.82
N PRO A 125 -12.07 -13.52 -4.47
CA PRO A 125 -11.78 -14.58 -5.43
C PRO A 125 -12.71 -14.53 -6.65
N LEU A 126 -12.15 -14.83 -7.83
CA LEU A 126 -12.90 -14.85 -9.07
C LEU A 126 -13.95 -15.96 -9.05
N ARG A 127 -15.20 -15.59 -9.33
CA ARG A 127 -16.35 -16.51 -9.40
C ARG A 127 -17.12 -16.26 -10.68
N GLU A 128 -17.49 -17.34 -11.36
CA GLU A 128 -18.36 -17.23 -12.53
C GLU A 128 -19.74 -16.71 -12.09
N PRO A 129 -20.34 -15.73 -12.80
CA PRO A 129 -19.91 -15.15 -14.08
C PRO A 129 -18.86 -14.04 -13.97
N CYS A 130 -17.79 -14.14 -14.79
CA CYS A 130 -16.71 -13.14 -14.88
C CYS A 130 -16.83 -12.27 -16.14
N VAL A 131 -16.31 -11.06 -16.07
CA VAL A 131 -16.22 -10.12 -17.20
C VAL A 131 -14.81 -9.51 -17.29
N ILE A 132 -14.42 -9.08 -18.49
CA ILE A 132 -13.15 -8.37 -18.73
C ILE A 132 -13.39 -7.03 -19.37
N ASP A 133 -12.57 -6.09 -18.95
CA ASP A 133 -12.46 -4.78 -19.58
C ASP A 133 -11.47 -4.80 -20.75
N LYS A 134 -11.56 -3.80 -21.63
CA LYS A 134 -10.68 -3.66 -22.79
C LYS A 134 -9.19 -3.52 -22.45
N LEU A 135 -8.86 -3.21 -21.19
CA LEU A 135 -7.47 -3.16 -20.68
C LEU A 135 -6.94 -4.50 -20.16
N GLY A 136 -7.76 -5.56 -20.17
CA GLY A 136 -7.33 -6.88 -19.74
C GLY A 136 -7.54 -7.18 -18.26
N ASN A 137 -8.26 -6.33 -17.51
CA ASN A 137 -8.60 -6.54 -16.10
C ASN A 137 -9.86 -7.40 -15.97
N ILE A 138 -9.84 -8.37 -15.04
CA ILE A 138 -10.96 -9.29 -14.80
C ILE A 138 -11.77 -8.84 -13.58
N PHE A 139 -13.09 -8.94 -13.69
CA PHE A 139 -14.03 -8.59 -12.63
C PHE A 139 -15.08 -9.69 -12.43
N ASN A 140 -15.53 -9.84 -11.20
CA ASN A 140 -16.78 -10.54 -10.89
C ASN A 140 -17.95 -9.68 -11.36
N LYS A 141 -18.86 -10.26 -12.14
CA LYS A 141 -19.97 -9.50 -12.74
C LYS A 141 -20.88 -8.89 -11.69
N GLU A 142 -21.13 -9.60 -10.59
CA GLU A 142 -21.95 -9.15 -9.47
C GLU A 142 -21.35 -7.90 -8.82
N ALA A 143 -20.09 -7.98 -8.37
CA ALA A 143 -19.37 -6.85 -7.78
C ALA A 143 -19.29 -5.63 -8.71
N LEU A 144 -19.11 -5.85 -10.02
CA LEU A 144 -19.09 -4.75 -10.98
C LEU A 144 -20.46 -4.07 -11.12
N VAL A 145 -21.55 -4.84 -11.17
CA VAL A 145 -22.91 -4.31 -11.25
C VAL A 145 -23.24 -3.49 -10.01
N GLU A 146 -22.94 -4.01 -8.83
CA GLU A 146 -23.12 -3.29 -7.56
C GLU A 146 -22.34 -1.97 -7.52
N ALA A 147 -21.08 -1.99 -7.97
CA ALA A 147 -20.25 -0.80 -8.01
C ALA A 147 -20.74 0.25 -9.03
N LEU A 148 -21.25 -0.18 -10.19
CA LEU A 148 -21.83 0.70 -11.20
C LEU A 148 -23.14 1.34 -10.72
N LEU A 149 -23.99 0.57 -10.04
CA LEU A 149 -25.22 1.09 -9.41
C LEU A 149 -24.89 2.08 -8.30
N GLY A 150 -23.89 1.75 -7.47
CA GLY A 150 -23.44 2.61 -6.37
C GLY A 150 -22.55 3.79 -6.79
N LYS A 151 -22.15 3.88 -8.08
CA LYS A 151 -21.15 4.85 -8.58
C LYS A 151 -19.85 4.85 -7.77
N LYS A 152 -19.44 3.69 -7.25
CA LYS A 152 -18.26 3.50 -6.38
C LYS A 152 -17.01 3.05 -7.15
N SER A 153 -16.88 3.39 -8.42
CA SER A 153 -15.72 3.00 -9.23
C SER A 153 -14.47 3.82 -8.86
N PRO A 154 -13.33 3.18 -8.52
CA PRO A 154 -12.04 3.84 -8.33
C PRO A 154 -11.61 4.67 -9.54
N LYS A 155 -10.70 5.64 -9.33
CA LYS A 155 -10.17 6.52 -10.39
C LYS A 155 -9.53 5.74 -11.55
N GLU A 156 -8.93 4.60 -11.24
CA GLU A 156 -8.25 3.71 -12.20
C GLU A 156 -9.22 3.07 -13.21
N PHE A 157 -10.48 2.86 -12.82
CA PHE A 157 -11.50 2.20 -13.63
C PHE A 157 -12.52 3.16 -14.24
N ARG A 158 -12.21 4.45 -14.29
CA ARG A 158 -13.13 5.50 -14.78
C ARG A 158 -13.52 5.36 -16.26
N HIS A 159 -12.75 4.61 -17.04
CA HIS A 159 -13.07 4.32 -18.44
C HIS A 159 -14.27 3.39 -18.60
N ILE A 160 -14.65 2.65 -17.54
CA ILE A 160 -15.81 1.75 -17.53
C ILE A 160 -17.07 2.58 -17.31
N LYS A 161 -17.90 2.73 -18.35
CA LYS A 161 -19.17 3.48 -18.26
C LYS A 161 -20.38 2.58 -18.07
N GLY A 162 -20.27 1.31 -18.46
CA GLY A 162 -21.30 0.31 -18.26
C GLY A 162 -20.95 -1.05 -18.84
N LEU A 163 -21.89 -1.98 -18.74
CA LEU A 163 -21.71 -3.38 -19.16
C LEU A 163 -21.46 -3.56 -20.67
N LYS A 164 -21.76 -2.56 -21.50
CA LYS A 164 -21.51 -2.61 -22.95
C LYS A 164 -20.02 -2.54 -23.29
N ASP A 165 -19.21 -1.95 -22.41
CA ASP A 165 -17.77 -1.84 -22.60
C ASP A 165 -17.04 -3.13 -22.16
N MET A 166 -17.75 -4.05 -21.50
CA MET A 166 -17.23 -5.29 -20.95
C MET A 166 -17.52 -6.48 -21.86
N ILE A 167 -16.63 -7.47 -21.83
CA ILE A 167 -16.81 -8.74 -22.53
C ILE A 167 -17.05 -9.84 -21.49
N ASN A 168 -18.13 -10.61 -21.66
CA ASN A 168 -18.41 -11.75 -20.79
C ASN A 168 -17.39 -12.84 -21.06
N ILE A 169 -16.76 -13.33 -20.00
CA ILE A 169 -15.77 -14.40 -20.09
C ILE A 169 -16.36 -15.72 -19.61
N LYS A 170 -15.89 -16.81 -20.25
CA LYS A 170 -16.02 -18.17 -19.71
C LYS A 170 -14.66 -18.67 -19.28
N LEU A 171 -14.51 -18.88 -17.98
CA LEU A 171 -13.37 -19.60 -17.42
C LEU A 171 -13.70 -21.10 -17.46
N SER A 172 -12.69 -21.94 -17.27
CA SER A 172 -12.90 -23.39 -17.15
C SER A 172 -12.31 -23.84 -15.83
N MET A 173 -13.14 -24.37 -14.96
CA MET A 173 -12.71 -24.83 -13.64
C MET A 173 -11.86 -26.10 -13.77
N ILE A 174 -10.90 -26.27 -12.86
CA ILE A 174 -10.12 -27.49 -12.75
C ILE A 174 -11.00 -28.58 -12.11
N PRO A 175 -11.24 -29.71 -12.79
CA PRO A 175 -12.02 -30.81 -12.20
C PRO A 175 -11.31 -31.36 -10.97
N GLY A 176 -11.97 -31.31 -9.81
CA GLY A 176 -11.45 -31.83 -8.53
C GLY A 176 -10.97 -30.78 -7.52
N LYS A 177 -10.83 -29.51 -7.90
CA LYS A 177 -10.64 -28.40 -6.92
C LYS A 177 -12.01 -27.78 -6.60
N GLN A 178 -12.50 -28.01 -5.38
CA GLN A 178 -13.66 -27.27 -4.86
C GLN A 178 -13.25 -25.82 -4.52
N SER A 179 -14.23 -24.92 -4.43
CA SER A 179 -14.07 -23.46 -4.31
C SER A 179 -13.27 -22.94 -3.12
N ASP A 180 -12.93 -23.83 -2.19
CA ASP A 180 -12.40 -23.48 -0.86
C ASP A 180 -10.94 -23.95 -0.66
N ALA A 181 -10.28 -24.45 -1.71
CA ALA A 181 -8.88 -24.86 -1.64
C ALA A 181 -7.96 -23.62 -1.65
N ALA A 182 -7.43 -23.29 -0.47
CA ALA A 182 -6.74 -22.05 -0.14
C ALA A 182 -5.47 -21.73 -0.96
N ASP A 183 -4.89 -22.66 -1.72
CA ASP A 183 -3.53 -22.51 -2.25
C ASP A 183 -3.36 -22.90 -3.73
N GLY A 184 -4.30 -22.52 -4.62
CA GLY A 184 -4.05 -22.71 -6.05
C GLY A 184 -5.05 -22.06 -7.00
N ALA A 185 -4.66 -21.97 -8.28
CA ALA A 185 -5.58 -21.54 -9.32
C ALA A 185 -6.79 -22.48 -9.41
N MET A 186 -7.98 -21.91 -9.43
CA MET A 186 -9.25 -22.64 -9.60
C MET A 186 -9.58 -22.89 -11.08
N PHE A 187 -9.00 -22.07 -11.97
CA PHE A 187 -9.28 -22.08 -13.39
C PHE A 187 -8.07 -22.56 -14.20
N GLN A 188 -8.34 -23.12 -15.37
CA GLN A 188 -7.34 -23.59 -16.31
C GLN A 188 -7.71 -23.24 -17.76
N CYS A 189 -6.71 -23.31 -18.65
CA CYS A 189 -6.98 -23.27 -20.08
C CYS A 189 -7.74 -24.53 -20.51
N PRO A 190 -8.87 -24.42 -21.24
CA PRO A 190 -9.62 -25.58 -21.71
C PRO A 190 -8.85 -26.45 -22.72
N ILE A 191 -7.82 -25.90 -23.38
CA ILE A 191 -7.07 -26.60 -24.43
C ILE A 191 -5.77 -27.19 -23.89
N THR A 192 -4.97 -26.38 -23.17
CA THR A 192 -3.66 -26.81 -22.70
C THR A 192 -3.64 -27.34 -21.28
N GLY A 193 -4.74 -27.20 -20.52
CA GLY A 193 -4.79 -27.55 -19.09
C GLY A 193 -3.87 -26.69 -18.21
N LEU A 194 -3.28 -25.62 -18.74
CA LEU A 194 -2.39 -24.75 -17.97
C LEU A 194 -3.20 -23.96 -16.92
N GLU A 195 -2.71 -23.97 -15.70
CA GLU A 195 -3.31 -23.24 -14.57
C GLU A 195 -3.33 -21.73 -14.80
N PHE A 196 -4.45 -21.11 -14.41
CA PHE A 196 -4.65 -19.67 -14.46
C PHE A 196 -4.02 -18.97 -13.25
N ASN A 197 -2.70 -19.08 -13.13
CA ASN A 197 -1.94 -18.57 -11.99
C ASN A 197 -1.08 -17.34 -12.33
N GLY A 198 -1.04 -16.91 -13.60
CA GLY A 198 -0.20 -15.81 -14.09
C GLY A 198 1.27 -16.13 -14.35
N LYS A 199 1.66 -17.42 -14.39
CA LYS A 199 3.00 -17.84 -14.86
C LYS A 199 3.06 -17.87 -16.39
N TYR A 200 1.91 -18.15 -17.02
CA TYR A 200 1.74 -18.21 -18.46
C TYR A 200 0.96 -17.00 -18.94
N LYS A 201 1.23 -16.56 -20.17
CA LYS A 201 0.44 -15.52 -20.83
C LYS A 201 -0.90 -16.10 -21.31
N PHE A 202 -1.99 -15.40 -21.04
CA PHE A 202 -3.34 -15.75 -21.49
C PHE A 202 -3.95 -14.64 -22.33
N PHE A 203 -4.77 -15.04 -23.29
CA PHE A 203 -5.51 -14.16 -24.16
C PHE A 203 -7.02 -14.39 -24.01
N ALA A 204 -7.78 -13.31 -23.97
CA ALA A 204 -9.23 -13.33 -24.10
C ALA A 204 -9.62 -12.95 -25.54
N LEU A 205 -10.52 -13.73 -26.14
CA LEU A 205 -11.06 -13.45 -27.48
C LEU A 205 -12.31 -12.55 -27.38
N LYS A 206 -12.29 -11.36 -27.99
CA LYS A 206 -13.42 -10.42 -27.92
C LYS A 206 -14.76 -11.01 -28.41
N ASN A 207 -14.74 -11.81 -29.48
CA ASN A 207 -15.96 -12.29 -30.14
C ASN A 207 -16.72 -13.38 -29.35
N CYS A 208 -16.02 -14.13 -28.49
CA CYS A 208 -16.60 -15.28 -27.79
C CYS A 208 -16.37 -15.32 -26.29
N GLY A 209 -15.40 -14.56 -25.76
CA GLY A 209 -15.11 -14.51 -24.33
C GLY A 209 -14.36 -15.71 -23.78
N HIS A 210 -13.91 -16.66 -24.62
CA HIS A 210 -13.08 -17.76 -24.15
C HIS A 210 -11.65 -17.27 -23.85
N ILE A 211 -11.10 -17.79 -22.76
CA ILE A 211 -9.71 -17.57 -22.36
C ILE A 211 -8.85 -18.72 -22.85
N VAL A 212 -7.79 -18.38 -23.58
CA VAL A 212 -6.88 -19.35 -24.19
C VAL A 212 -5.44 -18.97 -23.84
N SER A 213 -4.60 -19.95 -23.55
CA SER A 213 -3.19 -19.71 -23.28
C SER A 213 -2.45 -19.29 -24.56
N ALA A 214 -1.39 -18.50 -24.41
CA ALA A 214 -0.51 -18.12 -25.51
C ALA A 214 0.10 -19.34 -26.22
N LYS A 215 0.31 -20.44 -25.49
CA LYS A 215 0.86 -21.69 -26.02
C LYS A 215 -0.12 -22.34 -27.01
N ALA A 216 -1.40 -22.44 -26.67
CA ALA A 216 -2.43 -22.97 -27.57
C ALA A 216 -2.51 -22.18 -28.89
N LEU A 217 -2.50 -20.85 -28.83
CA LEU A 217 -2.60 -20.01 -30.03
C LEU A 217 -1.34 -20.06 -30.91
N LYS A 218 -0.18 -20.40 -30.34
CA LYS A 218 1.07 -20.57 -31.09
C LYS A 218 1.14 -21.93 -31.79
N GLU A 219 0.69 -22.98 -31.11
CA GLU A 219 0.69 -24.35 -31.62
C GLU A 219 -0.39 -24.54 -32.69
N VAL A 220 -1.58 -23.98 -32.46
CA VAL A 220 -2.71 -24.08 -33.39
C VAL A 220 -3.01 -22.70 -33.94
N LYS A 221 -2.42 -22.39 -35.10
CA LYS A 221 -2.65 -21.14 -35.86
C LYS A 221 -4.02 -21.16 -36.55
N SER A 222 -5.10 -21.31 -35.79
CA SER A 222 -6.46 -21.26 -36.31
C SER A 222 -6.96 -19.81 -36.34
N SER A 223 -7.72 -19.48 -37.39
CA SER A 223 -8.51 -18.24 -37.50
C SER A 223 -9.83 -18.31 -36.70
N ALA A 224 -10.09 -19.43 -36.04
CA ALA A 224 -11.30 -19.69 -35.27
C ALA A 224 -11.00 -20.17 -33.85
N CYS A 225 -11.88 -19.83 -32.92
CA CYS A 225 -11.80 -20.19 -31.51
C CYS A 225 -11.80 -21.72 -31.36
N LEU A 226 -10.85 -22.25 -30.61
CA LEU A 226 -10.67 -23.69 -30.43
C LEU A 226 -11.74 -24.33 -29.53
N VAL A 227 -12.55 -23.54 -28.83
CA VAL A 227 -13.61 -24.04 -27.93
C VAL A 227 -14.99 -23.98 -28.59
N CYS A 228 -15.27 -22.91 -29.33
CA CYS A 228 -16.61 -22.67 -29.89
C CYS A 228 -16.64 -22.39 -31.40
N HIS A 229 -15.51 -22.57 -32.09
CA HIS A 229 -15.35 -22.45 -33.54
C HIS A 229 -15.77 -21.10 -34.16
N LYS A 230 -15.91 -20.05 -33.35
CA LYS A 230 -16.18 -18.68 -33.85
C LYS A 230 -14.91 -18.07 -34.41
N GLU A 231 -15.02 -17.48 -35.59
CA GLU A 231 -13.92 -16.76 -36.24
C GLU A 231 -13.49 -15.54 -35.42
N PHE A 232 -12.18 -15.30 -35.38
CA PHE A 232 -11.60 -14.13 -34.71
C PHE A 232 -10.42 -13.58 -35.50
N VAL A 233 -10.23 -12.27 -35.41
CA VAL A 233 -9.09 -11.58 -36.01
C VAL A 233 -7.98 -11.46 -34.97
N GLU A 234 -6.72 -11.35 -35.39
CA GLU A 234 -5.60 -11.17 -34.44
C GLU A 234 -5.73 -9.90 -33.60
N SER A 235 -6.42 -8.87 -34.11
CA SER A 235 -6.77 -7.65 -33.38
C SER A 235 -7.78 -7.87 -32.24
N ASP A 236 -8.50 -9.00 -32.24
CA ASP A 236 -9.46 -9.40 -31.20
C ASP A 236 -8.78 -10.15 -30.05
N LYS A 237 -7.49 -10.46 -30.17
CA LYS A 237 -6.68 -11.05 -29.10
C LYS A 237 -6.38 -9.96 -28.07
N MET A 238 -6.97 -10.07 -26.89
CA MET A 238 -6.67 -9.18 -25.76
C MET A 238 -5.79 -9.92 -24.75
N VAL A 239 -4.67 -9.31 -24.37
CA VAL A 239 -3.83 -9.83 -23.29
C VAL A 239 -4.52 -9.59 -21.96
N ILE A 240 -4.54 -10.60 -21.10
CA ILE A 240 -5.06 -10.51 -19.73
C ILE A 240 -3.92 -10.14 -18.79
N ASN A 241 -4.13 -9.15 -17.92
CA ASN A 241 -3.14 -8.68 -16.94
C ASN A 241 -1.73 -8.50 -17.56
N GLY A 242 -1.66 -7.79 -18.68
CA GLY A 242 -0.42 -7.56 -19.42
C GLY A 242 0.58 -6.65 -18.70
N SER A 243 1.79 -6.54 -19.24
CA SER A 243 2.76 -5.55 -18.77
C SER A 243 2.24 -4.12 -18.98
N GLU A 244 2.85 -3.15 -18.31
CA GLU A 244 2.43 -1.74 -18.44
C GLU A 244 2.48 -1.25 -19.90
N GLU A 245 3.45 -1.74 -20.69
CA GLU A 245 3.57 -1.49 -22.13
C GLU A 245 2.42 -2.13 -22.94
N GLU A 246 2.07 -3.39 -22.65
CA GLU A 246 0.96 -4.09 -23.31
C GLU A 246 -0.38 -3.42 -22.98
N VAL A 247 -0.56 -2.97 -21.73
CA VAL A 247 -1.74 -2.22 -21.28
C VAL A 247 -1.81 -0.84 -21.93
N ALA A 248 -0.68 -0.15 -22.10
CA ALA A 248 -0.63 1.13 -22.81
C ALA A 248 -1.08 0.98 -24.28
N ALA A 249 -0.60 -0.06 -24.97
CA ALA A 249 -1.04 -0.37 -26.32
C ALA A 249 -2.55 -0.70 -26.40
N LEU A 250 -3.11 -1.37 -25.38
CA LEU A 250 -4.56 -1.60 -25.28
C LEU A 250 -5.34 -0.30 -25.01
N ARG A 251 -4.78 0.64 -24.23
CA ARG A 251 -5.37 1.96 -23.99
C ARG A 251 -5.45 2.77 -25.29
N GLU A 252 -4.37 2.82 -26.06
CA GLU A 252 -4.34 3.51 -27.35
C GLU A 252 -5.41 2.97 -28.31
N LYS A 253 -5.49 1.64 -28.46
CA LYS A 253 -6.52 0.98 -29.27
C LYS A 253 -7.94 1.30 -28.80
N MET A 254 -8.17 1.33 -27.48
CA MET A 254 -9.45 1.71 -26.91
C MET A 254 -9.83 3.15 -27.26
N GLU A 255 -8.87 4.08 -27.23
CA GLU A 255 -9.08 5.48 -27.56
C GLU A 255 -9.35 5.67 -29.06
N GLU A 256 -8.63 4.98 -29.93
CA GLU A 256 -8.90 4.96 -31.37
C GLU A 256 -10.31 4.46 -31.70
N GLU A 257 -10.76 3.36 -31.08
CA GLU A 257 -12.13 2.85 -31.24
C GLU A 257 -13.18 3.89 -30.78
N LYS A 258 -12.91 4.61 -29.68
CA LYS A 258 -13.79 5.67 -29.18
C LYS A 258 -13.83 6.85 -30.15
N VAL A 259 -12.72 7.23 -30.75
CA VAL A 259 -12.67 8.31 -31.76
C VAL A 259 -13.45 7.90 -33.01
N LYS A 260 -13.24 6.68 -33.52
CA LYS A 260 -13.97 6.17 -34.69
C LYS A 260 -15.48 6.14 -34.46
N THR A 261 -15.93 5.57 -33.34
CA THR A 261 -17.37 5.49 -33.00
C THR A 261 -18.01 6.85 -32.76
N THR A 262 -17.27 7.83 -32.21
CA THR A 262 -17.78 9.20 -32.06
C THR A 262 -17.84 9.96 -33.38
N MET A 263 -16.87 9.77 -34.28
CA MET A 263 -16.89 10.33 -35.63
C MET A 263 -18.04 9.76 -36.46
N GLU A 264 -18.28 8.46 -36.42
CA GLU A 264 -19.42 7.82 -37.11
C GLU A 264 -20.77 8.30 -36.58
N LYS A 265 -20.91 8.46 -35.25
CA LYS A 265 -22.13 9.04 -34.66
C LYS A 265 -22.35 10.50 -35.08
N LYS A 266 -21.28 11.28 -35.23
CA LYS A 266 -21.36 12.66 -35.74
C LYS A 266 -21.76 12.70 -37.21
N LYS A 267 -21.21 11.80 -38.04
CA LYS A 267 -21.60 11.67 -39.46
C LYS A 267 -23.07 11.28 -39.63
N LYS A 268 -23.57 10.33 -38.82
CA LYS A 268 -25.00 9.94 -38.84
C LYS A 268 -25.93 11.06 -38.40
N ARG A 269 -25.55 11.88 -37.41
CA ARG A 269 -26.34 13.04 -36.96
C ARG A 269 -26.29 14.26 -37.89
N GLY A 270 -25.36 14.29 -38.84
CA GLY A 270 -25.23 15.36 -39.83
C GLY A 270 -26.07 15.15 -41.10
N ILE A 271 -26.70 13.98 -41.26
CA ILE A 271 -27.47 13.62 -42.47
C ILE A 271 -28.97 13.96 -42.33
N ASP A 272 -29.49 14.15 -41.11
CA ASP A 272 -30.93 14.41 -40.88
C ASP A 272 -31.33 15.91 -40.89
N VAL A 273 -30.52 16.81 -41.45
CA VAL A 273 -30.85 18.26 -41.53
C VAL A 273 -30.73 18.79 -42.96
N VAL A 274 -31.46 18.18 -43.90
CA VAL A 274 -31.98 18.85 -45.10
C VAL A 274 -33.27 18.14 -45.51
N ASP A 275 -34.41 18.59 -44.99
CA ASP A 275 -35.56 19.07 -45.79
C ASP A 275 -36.63 19.62 -44.84
N GLY A 276 -37.07 20.86 -45.07
CA GLY A 276 -37.98 21.57 -44.18
C GLY A 276 -39.40 21.58 -44.69
N LYS A 277 -40.39 21.51 -43.78
CA LYS A 277 -41.60 22.32 -43.89
C LYS A 277 -42.30 22.47 -42.54
N LYS A 278 -42.64 23.72 -42.26
CA LYS A 278 -43.42 24.24 -41.14
C LYS A 278 -44.83 23.64 -41.16
N ASP A 279 -45.43 23.43 -39.98
CA ASP A 279 -46.73 24.03 -39.70
C ASP A 279 -47.06 24.13 -38.21
N PHE A 280 -47.89 25.13 -37.95
CA PHE A 280 -48.27 25.78 -36.70
C PHE A 280 -49.33 24.99 -35.91
N GLY A 281 -49.27 25.04 -34.58
CA GLY A 281 -50.32 24.52 -33.69
C GLY A 281 -50.27 25.18 -32.31
N LYS A 282 -51.01 26.28 -32.18
CA LYS A 282 -51.17 27.18 -31.02
C LYS A 282 -52.10 26.57 -29.97
N LEU A 283 -51.82 26.74 -28.67
CA LEU A 283 -52.82 26.88 -27.60
C LEU A 283 -52.22 27.64 -26.40
N GLU A 284 -52.99 28.61 -25.90
CA GLU A 284 -52.61 29.72 -25.02
C GLU A 284 -52.92 29.49 -23.53
N GLY A 285 -52.30 30.32 -22.67
CA GLY A 285 -52.72 30.67 -21.31
C GLY A 285 -51.72 30.28 -20.21
N ASN A 286 -51.19 31.14 -19.33
CA ASN A 286 -51.45 32.56 -19.05
C ASN A 286 -50.27 33.14 -18.20
N GLU A 287 -50.05 34.45 -18.34
CA GLU A 287 -49.24 35.46 -17.60
C GLU A 287 -48.61 35.09 -16.22
N LYS A 288 -47.41 35.55 -15.77
CA LYS A 288 -46.82 36.91 -15.80
C LYS A 288 -45.35 36.93 -15.29
N LEU A 289 -44.57 37.87 -15.84
CA LEU A 289 -43.40 38.64 -15.31
C LEU A 289 -42.00 38.00 -15.10
N GLU A 290 -41.11 38.33 -16.06
CA GLU A 290 -39.74 38.94 -15.96
C GLU A 290 -38.80 38.49 -14.82
N ASN A 291 -37.50 38.18 -15.00
CA ASN A 291 -36.49 38.63 -15.96
C ASN A 291 -35.28 37.66 -15.92
N GLY A 292 -34.54 37.52 -17.03
CA GLY A 292 -33.08 37.25 -16.96
C GLY A 292 -32.53 35.81 -17.00
N LYS A 293 -32.58 35.18 -18.18
CA LYS A 293 -31.46 34.47 -18.89
C LYS A 293 -30.40 33.64 -18.11
N LYS A 294 -30.34 32.35 -18.47
CA LYS A 294 -29.15 31.50 -18.85
C LYS A 294 -27.87 31.64 -17.97
N SER A 295 -27.24 30.61 -17.42
CA SER A 295 -26.79 29.36 -18.05
C SER A 295 -25.93 28.55 -17.06
N SER A 296 -25.91 27.23 -17.23
CA SER A 296 -24.74 26.32 -17.13
C SER A 296 -23.88 26.27 -15.86
N ASN A 297 -23.87 25.06 -15.27
CA ASN A 297 -22.71 24.25 -14.87
C ASN A 297 -21.33 24.94 -14.76
N GLY A 298 -20.70 24.76 -13.60
CA GLY A 298 -19.25 24.51 -13.53
C GLY A 298 -18.50 25.29 -12.45
N GLY A 299 -17.95 24.55 -11.49
CA GLY A 299 -16.79 24.94 -10.69
C GLY A 299 -17.04 26.03 -9.65
N VAL A 300 -16.73 25.74 -8.38
CA VAL A 300 -16.61 26.77 -7.34
C VAL A 300 -15.51 27.75 -7.79
N LYS A 301 -15.90 28.86 -8.43
CA LYS A 301 -14.99 29.97 -8.72
C LYS A 301 -14.64 30.60 -7.38
N LYS A 302 -13.36 30.45 -7.00
CA LYS A 302 -12.76 31.08 -5.83
C LYS A 302 -13.15 32.57 -5.80
N PHE A 303 -13.79 32.99 -4.71
CA PHE A 303 -14.29 34.35 -4.50
C PHE A 303 -13.21 35.38 -4.87
N ARG A 304 -13.47 36.23 -5.86
CA ARG A 304 -12.59 37.33 -6.23
C ARG A 304 -13.15 38.61 -5.63
N ALA A 305 -12.37 39.27 -4.78
CA ALA A 305 -12.75 40.51 -4.12
C ALA A 305 -13.11 41.67 -5.07
N LEU A 306 -12.88 41.54 -6.38
CA LEU A 306 -13.29 42.55 -7.36
C LEU A 306 -14.79 42.48 -7.72
N ASP A 307 -15.49 41.40 -7.37
CA ASP A 307 -16.86 41.16 -7.85
C ASP A 307 -17.95 41.90 -7.02
N LEU A 308 -17.59 42.48 -5.87
CA LEU A 308 -18.51 43.17 -4.94
C LEU A 308 -17.94 44.50 -4.41
N ALA A 309 -17.41 45.36 -5.30
CA ALA A 309 -16.92 46.67 -4.89
C ALA A 309 -18.08 47.66 -4.63
N PRO A 310 -18.09 48.40 -3.50
CA PRO A 310 -19.08 49.44 -3.25
C PRO A 310 -18.92 50.61 -4.22
N ALA A 311 -20.04 51.27 -4.57
CA ALA A 311 -20.13 52.22 -5.69
C ALA A 311 -19.14 53.40 -5.66
N ASN A 312 -18.61 53.77 -4.48
CA ASN A 312 -17.72 54.92 -4.30
C ASN A 312 -16.25 54.55 -4.02
N ALA A 313 -15.86 53.27 -4.12
CA ALA A 313 -14.48 52.84 -3.88
C ALA A 313 -13.72 52.58 -5.18
N THR A 314 -12.48 53.07 -5.27
CA THR A 314 -11.56 52.70 -6.36
C THR A 314 -11.15 51.23 -6.21
N LYS A 315 -11.16 50.49 -7.33
CA LYS A 315 -10.94 49.03 -7.35
C LYS A 315 -9.61 48.61 -6.70
N GLU A 316 -8.58 49.45 -6.83
CA GLU A 316 -7.25 49.22 -6.27
C GLU A 316 -7.23 49.32 -4.75
N VAL A 317 -7.91 50.34 -4.19
CA VAL A 317 -8.01 50.53 -2.73
C VAL A 317 -8.82 49.40 -2.10
N TYR A 318 -9.94 49.01 -2.73
CA TYR A 318 -10.75 47.90 -2.23
C TYR A 318 -10.01 46.56 -2.29
N ALA A 319 -9.30 46.29 -3.39
CA ALA A 319 -8.49 45.08 -3.53
C ALA A 319 -7.34 45.01 -2.51
N SER A 320 -6.80 46.16 -2.08
CA SER A 320 -5.68 46.22 -1.12
C SER A 320 -6.02 45.71 0.29
N ILE A 321 -7.30 45.66 0.64
CA ILE A 321 -7.81 45.18 1.94
C ILE A 321 -7.73 43.64 2.02
N PHE A 322 -7.76 42.94 0.88
CA PHE A 322 -7.78 41.48 0.84
C PHE A 322 -6.40 40.91 0.55
N THR A 323 -5.91 40.05 1.44
CA THR A 323 -4.61 39.36 1.31
C THR A 323 -4.50 38.47 0.08
N SER A 324 -5.62 38.07 -0.54
CA SER A 324 -5.64 37.27 -1.76
C SER A 324 -5.24 38.03 -3.04
N SER A 325 -5.18 39.37 -3.01
CA SER A 325 -4.93 40.20 -4.19
C SER A 325 -3.45 40.47 -4.46
N LYS A 326 -2.56 40.31 -3.46
CA LYS A 326 -1.11 40.50 -3.59
C LYS A 326 -0.40 39.15 -3.66
N LYS A 327 0.27 38.85 -4.78
CA LYS A 327 0.94 37.56 -5.01
C LYS A 327 2.46 37.55 -4.80
N SER A 328 3.14 38.70 -4.73
CA SER A 328 4.61 38.71 -4.85
C SER A 328 5.40 39.50 -3.81
N ASP A 329 4.81 40.18 -2.83
CA ASP A 329 5.56 40.92 -1.81
C ASP A 329 4.94 40.78 -0.41
N PHE A 330 4.93 39.57 0.14
CA PHE A 330 4.46 39.33 1.51
C PHE A 330 5.64 39.03 2.44
N LYS A 331 5.98 39.97 3.31
CA LYS A 331 6.91 39.73 4.42
C LYS A 331 6.14 39.05 5.54
N GLU A 332 6.45 37.77 5.79
CA GLU A 332 5.86 37.04 6.92
C GLU A 332 6.16 37.78 8.22
N THR A 333 5.11 38.24 8.89
CA THR A 333 5.20 38.73 10.26
C THR A 333 4.72 37.65 11.22
N TYR A 334 5.19 37.70 12.47
CA TYR A 334 4.93 36.72 13.53
C TYR A 334 3.44 36.33 13.69
N MET A 335 2.51 37.22 13.31
CA MET A 335 1.06 37.00 13.42
C MET A 335 0.42 36.30 12.21
N CYS A 336 1.15 36.05 11.12
CA CYS A 336 0.59 35.46 9.88
C CYS A 336 0.82 33.95 9.72
N ARG A 337 1.35 33.27 10.74
CA ARG A 337 1.70 31.82 10.70
C ARG A 337 0.50 30.86 10.66
N SER A 338 -0.72 31.32 10.88
CA SER A 338 -1.90 30.48 11.08
C SER A 338 -2.78 30.28 9.83
N LEU A 339 -2.43 30.82 8.66
CA LEU A 339 -3.20 30.61 7.43
C LEU A 339 -2.42 29.76 6.41
N PRO A 340 -2.95 28.60 5.96
CA PRO A 340 -2.28 27.74 4.99
C PRO A 340 -2.42 28.35 3.59
N LEU A 341 -1.52 29.27 3.24
CA LEU A 341 -1.46 29.90 1.93
C LEU A 341 -0.26 29.34 1.16
N GLY A 342 -0.52 28.31 0.34
CA GLY A 342 0.51 27.73 -0.54
C GLY A 342 0.36 26.25 -0.89
N ARG A 343 -0.63 25.53 -0.32
CA ARG A 343 -0.95 24.16 -0.76
C ARG A 343 -2.18 24.19 -1.67
N ASN A 344 -1.98 24.45 -2.95
CA ASN A 344 -2.84 23.96 -4.04
C ASN A 344 -1.97 23.74 -5.27
#